data_AF-A0A7S1J9E6-F1
#
_entry.id   AF-A0A7S1J9E6-F1
#
_cell.length_a   1.000
_cell.length_b   1.000
_cell.length_c   1.000
_cell.angle_alpha   90.00
_cell.angle_beta   90.00
_cell.angle_gamma   90.00
#
_symmetry.space_group_name_H-M   'P 1'
#
loop_
_entity.id
_entity.type
_entity.pdbx_description
1 polymer ?
#
loop_
_entity_poly.entity_id
_entity_poly.type
_entity_poly.pdbx_seq_one_letter_code
_entity_poly.pdbx_strand_id
1 'polypeptide(L)'
;DVAVLERRHLVGGAAVTEEIVPGFKFSRASYLAGLLQEEVVKELDLHAHGLKYLLRDPSSFTPSDVQGPLQGKSLIFSGDTQQTWESIAQFSTADADCFATYEDFLGQARELVTPIL
;
A
#
# COMPACT_ATOMS: atom_id res chain seq x y z
N ASP A 1 -30.41 1.44 -22.83
CA ASP A 1 -29.45 0.38 -23.20
C ASP A 1 -28.03 0.79 -22.88
N VAL A 2 -27.20 -0.16 -22.45
CA VAL A 2 -25.77 0.04 -22.15
C VAL A 2 -24.97 -0.99 -22.94
N ALA A 3 -23.88 -0.56 -23.57
CA ALA A 3 -22.94 -1.43 -24.28
C ALA A 3 -21.53 -1.27 -23.67
N VAL A 4 -20.85 -2.38 -23.39
CA VAL A 4 -19.47 -2.41 -22.89
C VAL A 4 -18.56 -2.91 -24.00
N LEU A 5 -17.52 -2.13 -24.32
CA LEU A 5 -16.54 -2.47 -25.36
C LEU A 5 -15.17 -2.69 -24.72
N GLU A 6 -14.68 -3.91 -24.77
CA GLU A 6 -13.34 -4.30 -24.31
C GLU A 6 -12.58 -4.93 -25.49
N ARG A 7 -11.33 -4.53 -25.68
CA ARG A 7 -10.48 -5.01 -26.77
C ARG A 7 -9.88 -6.37 -26.45
N ARG A 8 -9.57 -6.63 -25.18
CA ARG A 8 -8.98 -7.87 -24.69
C ARG A 8 -10.02 -8.97 -24.59
N HIS A 9 -9.55 -10.20 -24.47
CA HIS A 9 -10.38 -11.39 -24.27
C HIS A 9 -10.94 -11.55 -22.84
N LEU A 10 -10.67 -10.59 -21.95
CA LEU A 10 -11.15 -10.56 -20.57
C LEU A 10 -11.42 -9.11 -20.14
N VAL A 11 -12.31 -8.95 -19.18
CA VAL A 11 -12.67 -7.67 -18.56
C VAL A 11 -11.84 -7.43 -17.30
N GLY A 12 -11.49 -6.17 -17.03
CA GLY A 12 -10.87 -5.75 -15.77
C GLY A 12 -9.64 -4.83 -15.93
N GLY A 13 -9.19 -4.57 -17.15
CA GLY A 13 -8.11 -3.62 -17.41
C GLY A 13 -6.79 -3.96 -16.68
N ALA A 14 -6.37 -3.11 -15.75
CA ALA A 14 -5.17 -3.30 -14.92
C ALA A 14 -5.41 -4.15 -13.66
N ALA A 15 -6.67 -4.38 -13.28
CA ALA A 15 -7.07 -5.13 -12.08
C ALA A 15 -7.23 -6.64 -12.34
N VAL A 16 -6.62 -7.16 -13.40
CA VAL A 16 -6.67 -8.58 -13.76
C VAL A 16 -5.45 -9.33 -13.23
N THR A 17 -5.69 -10.56 -12.80
CA THR A 17 -4.63 -11.52 -12.44
C THR A 17 -4.58 -12.60 -13.51
N GLU A 18 -3.40 -12.78 -14.12
CA GLU A 18 -3.21 -13.70 -15.25
C GLU A 18 -2.00 -14.62 -15.03
N GLU A 19 -2.04 -15.81 -15.62
CA GLU A 19 -0.92 -16.74 -15.65
C GLU A 19 -0.05 -16.45 -16.87
N ILE A 20 1.00 -15.66 -16.67
CA ILE A 20 1.97 -15.31 -17.72
C ILE A 20 3.04 -16.40 -17.86
N VAL A 21 3.36 -17.07 -16.75
CA VAL A 21 4.30 -18.19 -16.66
C VAL A 21 3.56 -19.37 -16.02
N PRO A 22 3.64 -20.60 -16.56
CA PRO A 22 2.93 -21.75 -16.03
C PRO A 22 3.15 -21.96 -14.52
N GLY A 23 2.06 -22.10 -13.76
CA GLY A 23 2.06 -22.24 -12.31
C GLY A 23 2.12 -20.93 -11.52
N PHE A 24 2.26 -19.77 -12.17
CA PHE A 24 2.43 -18.47 -11.50
C PHE A 24 1.43 -17.44 -12.00
N LYS A 25 0.78 -16.76 -11.05
CA LYS A 25 -0.18 -15.69 -11.32
C LYS A 25 0.45 -14.33 -11.06
N PHE A 26 0.18 -13.39 -11.97
CA PHE A 26 0.73 -12.04 -11.95
C PHE A 26 -0.40 -11.01 -12.05
N SER A 27 -0.35 -9.97 -11.23
CA SER A 27 -1.19 -8.78 -11.40
C SER A 27 -0.57 -7.85 -12.45
N ARG A 28 -1.39 -7.25 -13.32
CA ARG A 28 -0.94 -6.27 -14.33
C ARG A 28 -0.79 -4.83 -13.80
N ALA A 29 -0.25 -4.70 -12.58
CA ALA A 29 0.10 -3.44 -11.91
C ALA A 29 -1.02 -2.67 -11.19
N SER A 30 -2.18 -3.30 -10.92
CA SER A 30 -3.16 -2.80 -9.93
C SER A 30 -3.34 -3.83 -8.82
N TYR A 31 -2.40 -3.86 -7.88
CA TYR A 31 -2.34 -4.81 -6.77
C TYR A 31 -2.52 -4.16 -5.39
N LEU A 32 -2.61 -2.83 -5.34
CA LEU A 32 -2.98 -2.08 -4.14
C LEU A 32 -4.40 -1.55 -4.33
N ALA A 33 -5.26 -1.80 -3.35
CA ALA A 33 -6.65 -1.37 -3.35
C ALA A 33 -6.88 -0.09 -2.54
N GLY A 34 -5.83 0.69 -2.24
CA GLY A 34 -5.92 1.88 -1.38
C GLY A 34 -6.72 3.04 -2.00
N LEU A 35 -6.98 3.01 -3.30
CA LEU A 35 -7.82 3.99 -4.02
C LEU A 35 -9.20 3.45 -4.39
N LEU A 36 -9.52 2.21 -4.01
CA LEU A 36 -10.85 1.65 -4.22
C LEU A 36 -11.81 2.29 -3.23
N GLN A 37 -12.81 3.01 -3.74
CA GLN A 37 -13.78 3.71 -2.91
C GLN A 37 -14.68 2.75 -2.14
N GLU A 38 -14.88 3.04 -0.86
CA GLU A 38 -15.73 2.26 0.03
C GLU A 38 -17.20 2.21 -0.44
N GLU A 39 -17.68 3.27 -1.09
CA GLU A 39 -19.04 3.31 -1.66
C GLU A 39 -19.21 2.26 -2.76
N VAL A 40 -18.23 2.13 -3.66
CA VAL A 40 -18.22 1.09 -4.71
C VAL A 40 -18.20 -0.32 -4.09
N VAL A 41 -17.42 -0.53 -3.02
CA VAL A 41 -17.36 -1.81 -2.31
C VAL A 41 -18.73 -2.19 -1.73
N LYS A 42 -19.43 -1.22 -1.14
CA LYS A 42 -20.76 -1.40 -0.53
C LYS A 42 -21.86 -1.58 -1.55
N GLU A 43 -21.94 -0.71 -2.56
CA GLU A 43 -23.00 -0.75 -3.57
C GLU A 43 -22.97 -2.03 -4.41
N LEU A 44 -21.77 -2.57 -4.66
CA LEU A 44 -21.59 -3.82 -5.40
C LEU A 44 -21.51 -5.06 -4.50
N ASP A 45 -21.68 -4.91 -3.19
CA ASP A 45 -21.58 -5.99 -2.18
C ASP A 45 -20.33 -6.88 -2.39
N LEU A 46 -19.17 -6.26 -2.63
CA LEU A 46 -17.99 -6.99 -3.10
C LEU A 46 -17.49 -8.03 -2.08
N HIS A 47 -17.72 -7.80 -0.78
CA HIS A 47 -17.39 -8.76 0.26
C HIS A 47 -18.21 -10.05 0.14
N ALA A 48 -19.50 -9.98 -0.18
CA ALA A 48 -20.31 -11.16 -0.48
C ALA A 48 -19.82 -11.88 -1.74
N HIS A 49 -19.23 -11.15 -2.68
CA HIS A 49 -18.56 -11.69 -3.87
C HIS A 49 -17.10 -12.12 -3.63
N GLY A 50 -16.64 -12.12 -2.39
CA GLY A 50 -15.35 -12.69 -1.99
C GLY A 50 -14.17 -11.71 -1.96
N LEU A 51 -14.41 -10.40 -2.04
CA LEU A 51 -13.37 -9.40 -1.78
C LEU A 51 -12.81 -9.57 -0.37
N LYS A 52 -11.48 -9.71 -0.29
CA LYS A 52 -10.71 -9.78 0.95
C LYS A 52 -9.55 -8.82 0.88
N TYR A 53 -9.42 -7.95 1.88
CA TYR A 53 -8.23 -7.13 2.04
C TYR A 53 -7.14 -7.94 2.72
N LEU A 54 -5.96 -7.94 2.12
CA LEU A 54 -4.75 -8.46 2.73
C LEU A 54 -3.96 -7.25 3.21
N LEU A 55 -3.85 -7.09 4.52
CA LEU A 55 -3.12 -5.98 5.12
C LEU A 55 -1.62 -6.14 4.82
N ARG A 56 -1.01 -5.03 4.38
CA ARG A 56 0.43 -4.95 4.14
C ARG A 56 1.11 -4.43 5.40
N ASP A 57 1.72 -5.34 6.15
CA ASP A 57 2.54 -5.01 7.32
C ASP A 57 3.81 -5.88 7.31
N PRO A 58 5.03 -5.31 7.26
CA PRO A 58 5.35 -3.88 7.26
C PRO A 58 4.81 -3.15 6.02
N SER A 59 4.44 -1.88 6.21
CA SER A 59 3.96 -1.02 5.15
C SER A 59 5.07 -0.63 4.19
N SER A 60 6.35 -0.62 4.60
CA SER A 60 7.46 -0.48 3.65
C SER A 60 8.76 -1.05 4.19
N PHE A 61 9.63 -1.43 3.26
CA PHE A 61 11.00 -1.83 3.53
C PHE A 61 11.92 -1.15 2.52
N THR A 62 12.86 -0.34 3.02
CA THR A 62 13.88 0.34 2.22
C THR A 62 15.25 -0.18 2.65
N PRO A 63 15.82 -1.15 1.90
CA PRO A 63 17.12 -1.73 2.23
C PRO A 63 18.27 -0.77 1.87
N SER A 64 19.40 -0.95 2.56
CA SER A 64 20.70 -0.46 2.09
C SER A 64 21.62 -1.63 1.75
N ASP A 65 22.67 -1.35 0.97
CA ASP A 65 23.69 -2.35 0.69
C ASP A 65 24.42 -2.74 2.00
N VAL A 66 24.58 -4.04 2.22
CA VAL A 66 25.30 -4.61 3.36
C VAL A 66 26.77 -4.21 3.33
N GLN A 67 27.36 -4.03 2.15
CA GLN A 67 28.74 -3.58 1.98
C GLN A 67 28.84 -2.05 1.79
N GLY A 68 27.69 -1.37 1.78
CA GLY A 68 27.61 0.08 1.62
C GLY A 68 27.93 0.85 2.90
N PRO A 69 27.92 2.20 2.83
CA PRO A 69 28.23 3.07 3.97
C PRO A 69 27.25 2.92 5.14
N LEU A 70 26.03 2.43 4.86
CA LEU A 70 25.00 2.17 5.86
C LEU A 70 25.07 0.75 6.45
N GLN A 71 26.01 -0.10 5.98
CA GLN A 71 26.31 -1.41 6.54
C GLN A 71 25.08 -2.30 6.74
N GLY A 72 24.14 -2.27 5.78
CA GLY A 72 22.93 -3.09 5.82
C GLY A 72 21.83 -2.58 6.77
N LYS A 73 21.96 -1.40 7.37
CA LYS A 73 20.83 -0.74 8.05
C LYS A 73 19.67 -0.59 7.07
N SER A 74 18.44 -0.63 7.56
CA SER A 74 17.26 -0.51 6.72
C SER A 74 16.17 0.29 7.40
N LEU A 75 15.31 0.91 6.59
CA LEU A 75 14.10 1.56 7.07
C LEU A 75 12.92 0.63 6.87
N ILE A 76 12.23 0.33 7.96
CA ILE A 76 11.00 -0.44 8.03
C ILE A 76 9.95 0.48 8.62
N PHE A 77 8.86 0.67 7.89
CA PHE A 77 7.64 1.27 8.42
C PHE A 77 6.60 0.18 8.55
N SER A 78 5.95 0.11 9.70
CA SER A 78 4.98 -0.92 10.06
C SER A 78 3.77 -0.30 10.75
N GLY A 79 2.77 -1.11 11.07
CA GLY A 79 1.68 -0.70 11.98
C GLY A 79 2.14 -0.48 13.43
N ASP A 80 3.35 -0.91 13.79
CA ASP A 80 3.92 -0.77 15.12
C ASP A 80 4.83 0.48 15.18
N THR A 81 4.43 1.44 16.02
CA THR A 81 5.15 2.70 16.21
C THR A 81 6.53 2.48 16.84
N GLN A 82 6.67 1.50 17.74
CA GLN A 82 7.95 1.18 18.37
C GLN A 82 8.90 0.54 17.35
N GLN A 83 8.43 -0.40 16.53
CA GLN A 83 9.25 -0.99 15.46
C GLN A 83 9.70 0.08 14.45
N THR A 84 8.80 1.00 14.10
CA THR A 84 9.11 2.12 13.21
C THR A 84 10.16 3.05 13.83
N TRP A 85 9.99 3.40 15.11
CA TRP A 85 10.97 4.20 15.85
C TRP A 85 12.35 3.52 15.88
N GLU A 86 12.40 2.24 16.23
CA GLU A 86 13.64 1.45 16.28
C GLU A 86 14.35 1.41 14.93
N SER A 87 13.58 1.34 13.83
CA SER A 87 14.14 1.35 12.50
C SER A 87 14.74 2.71 12.12
N ILE A 88 14.08 3.83 12.46
CA ILE A 88 14.60 5.18 12.21
C ILE A 88 15.82 5.46 13.11
N ALA A 89 15.78 5.05 14.37
CA ALA A 89 16.81 5.30 15.37
C ALA A 89 18.18 4.70 15.01
N GLN A 90 18.23 3.69 14.12
CA GLN A 90 19.48 3.19 13.55
C GLN A 90 20.27 4.27 12.80
N PHE A 91 19.57 5.27 12.26
CA PHE A 91 20.13 6.39 11.50
C PHE A 91 20.23 7.65 12.34
N SER A 92 19.18 7.96 13.11
CA SER A 92 19.07 9.18 13.91
C SER A 92 17.99 9.02 14.98
N THR A 93 18.39 9.05 16.25
CA THR A 93 17.43 9.04 17.37
C THR A 93 16.62 10.33 17.42
N ALA A 94 17.21 11.46 17.05
CA ALA A 94 16.51 12.74 16.99
C ALA A 94 15.35 12.73 15.98
N ASP A 95 15.55 12.12 14.81
CA ASP A 95 14.49 11.96 13.82
C ASP A 95 13.44 10.95 14.28
N ALA A 96 13.86 9.85 14.91
CA ALA A 96 12.96 8.85 15.48
C ALA A 96 12.02 9.48 16.53
N ASP A 97 12.57 10.30 17.43
CA ASP A 97 11.81 11.00 18.46
C ASP A 97 10.82 12.04 17.88
N CYS A 98 11.19 12.69 16.76
CA CYS A 98 10.34 13.68 16.09
C CYS A 98 9.28 13.05 15.17
N PHE A 99 9.44 11.79 14.77
CA PHE A 99 8.61 11.15 13.75
C PHE A 99 7.12 11.11 14.11
N ALA A 100 6.79 10.84 15.38
CA ALA A 100 5.40 10.84 15.84
C ALA A 100 4.72 12.21 15.66
N THR A 101 5.43 13.30 15.97
CA THR A 101 4.92 14.67 15.77
C THR A 101 4.71 14.98 14.29
N TYR A 102 5.60 14.48 13.43
CA TYR A 102 5.47 14.62 11.98
C TYR A 102 4.25 13.86 11.43
N GLU A 103 4.03 12.62 11.87
CA GLU A 103 2.87 11.82 11.49
C GLU A 103 1.55 12.46 11.95
N ASP A 104 1.50 13.01 13.17
CA ASP A 104 0.33 13.74 13.66
C ASP A 104 0.01 14.95 12.77
N PHE A 105 1.03 15.72 12.36
CA PHE A 105 0.87 16.83 11.44
C PHE A 105 0.32 16.38 10.07
N LEU A 106 0.86 15.30 9.51
CA LEU A 106 0.34 14.73 8.26
C LEU A 106 -1.10 14.23 8.42
N GLY A 107 -1.45 13.65 9.57
CA GLY A 107 -2.79 13.23 9.92
C GLY A 107 -3.79 14.39 9.87
N GLN A 108 -3.43 15.54 10.45
CA GLN A 108 -4.25 16.75 10.40
C GLN A 108 -4.41 17.27 8.97
N ALA A 109 -3.33 17.30 8.18
CA ALA A 109 -3.39 17.71 6.78
C ALA A 109 -4.32 16.80 5.96
N ARG A 110 -4.27 15.49 6.19
CA ARG A 110 -5.16 14.50 5.55
C ARG A 110 -6.61 14.79 5.87
N GLU A 111 -6.96 15.07 7.14
CA GLU A 111 -8.34 15.36 7.54
C GLU A 111 -8.92 16.59 6.83
N LEU A 112 -8.09 17.60 6.57
CA LEU A 112 -8.50 18.79 5.82
C LEU A 112 -8.72 18.53 4.32
N VAL A 113 -7.96 17.62 3.72
CA VAL A 113 -8.02 17.31 2.28
C VAL A 113 -9.07 16.23 1.96
N THR A 114 -9.37 15.32 2.89
CA THR A 114 -10.28 14.20 2.65
C THR A 114 -11.67 14.62 2.11
N PRO A 115 -12.32 15.70 2.57
CA PRO A 115 -13.65 16.08 2.08
C PRO A 115 -13.72 16.55 0.62
N ILE A 116 -12.57 16.87 0.00
CA ILE A 116 -12.50 17.37 -1.38
C ILE A 116 -11.97 16.32 -2.38
N LEU A 117 -11.64 15.12 -1.90
CA LEU A 117 -11.24 13.95 -2.69
C LEU A 117 -12.40 12.95 -2.80
#